data_AF-A0A1N6YI81-F1
#
_entry.id   AF-A0A1N6YI81-F1
#
_cell.length_a   1.000
_cell.length_b   1.000
_cell.length_c   1.000
_cell.angle_alpha   90.00
_cell.angle_beta   90.00
_cell.angle_gamma   90.00
#
_symmetry.space_group_name_H-M   'P 1'
#
loop_
_entity.id
_entity.type
_entity.pdbx_description
1 polymer ?
#
loop_
_entity_poly.entity_id
_entity_poly.type
_entity_poly.pdbx_seq_one_letter_code
_entity_poly.pdbx_strand_id
1 'polypeptide(L)' 'MKEHVERVYDEAYDFIDQALQQIRSVECTEEADDEIKEKRQRTEIALQAARDILENMIIPGKKLTFIYENGSVVVEIPEK' A
#
# COMPACT_ATOMS: atom_id res chain seq x y z
N MET A 1 15.27 22.14 3.30
CA MET A 1 15.53 20.69 3.51
C MET A 1 14.31 19.99 4.08
N LYS A 2 13.80 20.43 5.24
CA LYS A 2 12.54 19.92 5.83
C LYS A 2 11.35 20.01 4.86
N GLU A 3 11.12 21.18 4.27
CA GLU A 3 10.06 21.39 3.26
C GLU A 3 10.21 20.53 2.00
N HIS A 4 11.44 20.11 1.67
CA HIS A 4 11.68 19.27 0.50
C HIS A 4 11.36 17.81 0.79
N VAL A 5 11.67 17.34 2.00
CA VAL A 5 11.32 16.00 2.47
C VAL A 5 9.80 15.88 2.67
N GLU A 6 9.16 16.90 3.25
CA GLU A 6 7.70 16.96 3.39
C GLU A 6 7.02 16.93 2.02
N ARG A 7 7.50 17.72 1.05
CA ARG A 7 6.97 17.67 -0.32
C ARG A 7 7.09 16.28 -0.95
N VAL A 8 8.24 15.60 -0.82
CA VAL A 8 8.41 14.24 -1.37
C VAL A 8 7.50 13.24 -0.67
N TYR A 9 7.30 13.39 0.64
CA TYR A 9 6.37 12.55 1.39
C TYR A 9 4.93 12.73 0.91
N ASP A 10 4.47 13.98 0.78
CA ASP A 10 3.12 14.31 0.31
C ASP A 10 2.91 13.81 -1.13
N GLU A 11 3.87 14.03 -2.03
CA GLU A 11 3.82 13.55 -3.41
C GLU A 11 3.73 12.02 -3.49
N ALA A 12 4.49 11.30 -2.67
CA ALA A 12 4.45 9.84 -2.62
C ALA A 12 3.12 9.33 -2.07
N TYR A 13 2.60 9.97 -1.02
CA TYR A 13 1.33 9.62 -0.41
C TYR A 13 0.17 9.84 -1.38
N ASP A 14 0.11 11.01 -2.03
CA ASP A 14 -0.93 11.36 -3.00
C ASP A 14 -0.90 10.40 -4.19
N PHE A 15 0.28 10.03 -4.68
CA PHE A 15 0.42 9.06 -5.76
C PHE A 15 -0.15 7.69 -5.37
N ILE A 16 0.19 7.19 -4.18
CA ILE A 16 -0.30 5.90 -3.69
C ILE A 16 -1.82 5.92 -3.52
N ASP A 17 -2.39 6.98 -2.96
CA ASP A 17 -3.83 7.08 -2.75
C ASP A 17 -4.58 7.14 -4.10
N GLN A 18 -4.09 7.94 -5.05
CA GLN A 18 -4.66 8.01 -6.40
C GLN A 18 -4.60 6.66 -7.12
N ALA A 19 -3.46 5.97 -7.08
CA ALA A 19 -3.32 4.65 -7.70
C ALA A 19 -4.25 3.62 -7.04
N LEU A 20 -4.45 3.69 -5.72
CA LEU A 20 -5.36 2.81 -4.99
C LEU A 20 -6.83 3.06 -5.37
N GLN A 21 -7.22 4.32 -5.55
CA GLN A 21 -8.55 4.67 -6.04
C GLN A 21 -8.77 4.15 -7.47
N GLN A 22 -7.76 4.30 -8.35
CA GLN A 22 -7.82 3.79 -9.71
C GLN A 22 -8.02 2.27 -9.73
N ILE A 23 -7.22 1.50 -8.99
CA ILE A 23 -7.32 0.03 -9.02
C ILE A 23 -8.65 -0.48 -8.43
N ARG A 24 -9.20 0.24 -7.44
CA ARG A 24 -10.52 -0.05 -6.87
C ARG A 24 -11.64 0.22 -7.87
N SER A 25 -11.51 1.28 -8.68
CA SER A 25 -12.47 1.60 -9.75
C SER A 25 -12.42 0.66 -10.96
N VAL A 26 -11.39 -0.17 -11.10
CA VAL A 26 -11.36 -1.21 -12.13
C VAL A 26 -12.39 -2.28 -11.78
N GLU A 27 -13.52 -2.28 -12.47
CA GLU A 27 -14.51 -3.35 -12.38
C GLU A 27 -13.98 -4.59 -13.11
N CYS A 28 -13.66 -5.66 -12.36
CA CYS A 28 -13.49 -6.98 -12.96
C CYS A 28 -14.87 -7.61 -13.07
N THR A 29 -15.40 -7.71 -14.29
CA THR A 29 -16.60 -8.51 -14.57
C THR A 29 -16.31 -9.99 -14.31
N GLU A 30 -17.36 -10.81 -14.11
CA GLU A 30 -17.19 -12.25 -13.89
C GLU A 30 -16.46 -12.94 -15.06
N GLU A 31 -16.60 -12.41 -16.27
CA GLU A 31 -15.94 -12.85 -17.50
C GLU A 31 -14.47 -12.42 -17.64
N ALA A 32 -13.96 -11.58 -16.72
CA ALA A 32 -12.57 -11.14 -16.77
C ALA A 32 -11.61 -12.33 -16.53
N ASP A 33 -10.54 -12.36 -17.30
CA ASP A 33 -9.43 -13.31 -17.18
C ASP A 33 -8.93 -13.39 -15.72
N ASP A 34 -8.75 -14.61 -15.23
CA ASP A 34 -8.29 -14.86 -13.86
C ASP A 34 -6.91 -14.22 -13.61
N GLU A 35 -6.06 -14.15 -14.64
CA GLU A 35 -4.78 -13.44 -14.55
C GLU A 35 -4.97 -11.94 -14.26
N ILE A 36 -5.99 -11.32 -14.86
CA ILE A 36 -6.30 -9.89 -14.66
C ILE A 36 -6.86 -9.67 -13.26
N LYS A 37 -7.75 -10.55 -12.79
CA LYS A 37 -8.31 -10.50 -11.43
C LYS A 37 -7.20 -10.61 -10.38
N GLU A 38 -6.27 -11.55 -10.56
CA GLU A 38 -5.13 -11.72 -9.65
C GLU A 38 -4.18 -10.50 -9.68
N LYS A 39 -3.89 -9.95 -10.86
CA LYS A 39 -3.09 -8.72 -10.98
C LYS A 39 -3.73 -7.56 -10.24
N ARG A 40 -5.04 -7.33 -10.44
CA ARG A 40 -5.78 -6.29 -9.73
C ARG A 40 -5.69 -6.47 -8.22
N GLN A 41 -5.98 -7.68 -7.73
CA GLN A 41 -5.97 -7.99 -6.30
C GLN A 41 -4.58 -7.77 -5.68
N ARG A 42 -3.51 -8.27 -6.32
CA ARG A 42 -2.13 -8.08 -5.84
C ARG A 42 -1.72 -6.62 -5.83
N THR A 43 -2.10 -5.86 -6.86
CA THR A 43 -1.83 -4.42 -6.93
C THR A 43 -2.55 -3.65 -5.83
N GLU A 44 -3.83 -3.97 -5.56
CA GLU A 44 -4.57 -3.37 -4.45
C GLU A 44 -3.90 -3.64 -3.10
N ILE A 45 -3.55 -4.90 -2.83
CA ILE A 45 -2.85 -5.30 -1.60
C ILE A 45 -1.53 -4.52 -1.43
N ALA A 46 -0.73 -4.42 -2.48
CA ALA A 46 0.55 -3.73 -2.43
C ALA A 46 0.41 -2.23 -2.15
N LEU A 47 -0.59 -1.57 -2.76
CA LEU A 47 -0.85 -0.15 -2.55
C LEU A 47 -1.39 0.14 -1.14
N GLN A 48 -2.25 -0.71 -0.62
CA GLN A 48 -2.71 -0.63 0.78
C GLN A 48 -1.53 -0.76 1.75
N ALA A 49 -0.68 -1.78 1.57
CA ALA A 49 0.52 -1.95 2.38
C ALA A 49 1.46 -0.75 2.31
N ALA A 50 1.68 -0.18 1.11
CA ALA A 50 2.55 0.98 0.92
C ALA A 50 2.01 2.23 1.64
N ARG A 51 0.69 2.45 1.57
CA ARG A 51 0.02 3.54 2.29
C ARG A 51 0.16 3.37 3.79
N ASP A 52 -0.14 2.18 4.31
CA ASP A 52 -0.05 1.90 5.74
C ASP A 52 1.39 2.03 6.24
N ILE A 53 2.37 1.62 5.42
CA ILE A 53 3.79 1.84 5.70
C ILE A 53 4.07 3.33 5.80
N LEU A 54 3.68 4.17 4.84
CA LEU A 54 3.92 5.61 4.93
C LEU A 54 3.25 6.25 6.16
N GLU A 55 2.01 5.86 6.48
CA GLU A 55 1.28 6.37 7.64
C GLU A 55 1.89 5.91 8.99
N ASN A 56 2.42 4.67 9.05
CA ASN A 56 2.79 4.04 10.33
C ASN A 56 4.29 3.78 10.55
N MET A 57 5.15 3.86 9.52
CA MET A 57 6.62 3.63 9.65
C MET A 57 7.36 4.71 10.44
N ILE A 58 6.66 5.73 10.95
CA ILE A 58 7.30 6.87 11.63
C ILE A 58 7.70 6.55 13.07
N ILE A 59 7.36 5.37 13.62
CA ILE A 59 7.61 5.06 15.05
C ILE A 59 8.59 3.88 15.16
N PRO A 60 9.87 4.13 15.53
CA PRO A 60 10.83 3.08 15.89
C PRO A 60 10.25 2.13 16.95
N GLY A 61 10.55 0.83 16.85
CA GLY A 61 10.05 -0.19 17.77
C GLY A 61 8.63 -0.69 17.47
N LYS A 62 7.98 -0.24 16.39
CA LYS A 62 6.69 -0.79 15.94
C LYS A 62 6.87 -1.99 15.01
N LYS A 63 6.02 -2.99 15.24
CA LYS A 63 5.80 -4.14 14.37
C LYS A 63 4.43 -3.99 13.72
N LEU A 64 4.42 -3.88 12.39
CA LEU A 64 3.20 -3.83 11.58
C LEU A 64 2.96 -5.22 11.00
N THR A 65 1.76 -5.75 11.23
CA THR A 65 1.32 -7.03 10.65
C THR A 65 0.12 -6.76 9.78
N PHE A 66 0.31 -6.88 8.47
CA PHE A 66 -0.75 -6.80 7.48
C PHE A 66 -1.37 -8.17 7.33
N ILE A 67 -2.65 -8.31 7.65
CA ILE A 67 -3.40 -9.57 7.55
C ILE A 67 -4.32 -9.47 6.33
N TYR A 68 -4.15 -10.39 5.39
CA TYR A 68 -4.96 -10.54 4.18
C TYR A 68 -5.65 -11.90 4.19
N GLU A 69 -6.71 -12.08 3.38
CA GLU A 69 -7.45 -13.36 3.30
C GLU A 69 -6.55 -14.56 2.98
N ASN A 70 -5.48 -14.35 2.20
CA ASN A 70 -4.58 -15.41 1.72
C ASN A 70 -3.16 -15.36 2.33
N GLY A 71 -2.95 -14.64 3.44
CA GLY A 71 -1.64 -14.61 4.12
C GLY A 71 -1.38 -13.35 4.93
N SER A 72 -0.16 -13.22 5.47
CA SER A 72 0.24 -12.05 6.24
C SER A 72 1.62 -11.53 5.84
N VAL A 73 1.76 -10.21 5.77
CA VAL A 73 3.06 -9.53 5.61
C VAL A 73 3.43 -8.86 6.93
N VAL A 74 4.64 -9.11 7.41
CA VAL A 74 5.15 -8.49 8.65
C VAL A 74 6.27 -7.52 8.30
N VAL A 75 6.14 -6.29 8.77
CA VAL A 75 7.17 -5.25 8.68
C VAL A 75 7.62 -4.89 10.09
N GLU A 76 8.91 -5.00 10.36
CA GLU A 76 9.51 -4.74 11.67
C GLU A 76 10.53 -3.62 11.56
N ILE A 77 10.38 -2.56 12.38
CA ILE A 77 11.35 -1.48 12.50
C ILE A 77 12.13 -1.67 13.80
N PRO A 78 13.42 -1.99 13.75
CA PRO A 78 14.23 -2.16 14.95
C PRO A 78 14.29 -0.85 15.75
N GLU A 79 14.35 -0.97 17.09
CA GLU A 79 14.67 0.18 17.96
C GLU A 79 16.11 0.66 17.70
N LYS A 80 16.34 1.97 17.86
CA LYS A 80 17.65 2.59 17.70
C LYS A 80 18.55 2.35 18.92
#